data_AF-A0A495KXT1-F1
#
_entry.id   AF-A0A495KXT1-F1
#
_cell.length_a   1.000
_cell.length_b   1.000
_cell.length_c   1.000
_cell.angle_alpha   90.00
_cell.angle_beta   90.00
_cell.angle_gamma   90.00
#
_symmetry.space_group_name_H-M   'P 1'
#
loop_
_entity.id
_entity.type
_entity.pdbx_description
1 polymer ?
#
loop_
_entity_poly.entity_id
_entity_poly.type
_entity_poly.pdbx_seq_one_letter_code
_entity_poly.pdbx_strand_id
1 'polypeptide(L)'
;MITRTRSSARGRPPTRRGAYATAALVLATACAVPAAVAAVTDPGSVVLSPPEPTGPHEVGRTDLHLVDPARGHPWVDGATERDVMVSLWYPAEPDEADEHAPYVSPATGSALASDLEQVGLPRSAVDFDSSRANAFADADAALTAGPFPVVLFSPGFGVSRSLNTANAEELASQGYVVAAMDHPYEPDAVELPDGRVLRTRVPDRETPSYREAITIRTADSRLVLDALDDLAAGGSPQVGGEPLPDGLAESLDTDRTGMFGHSAGGLTTAQVMLADDRVDAGMNLDGSMAYHVGDQAWADATTEGADRPFALFMAGTAGGRDLPHTSGHHEDLRLFRSSSSGPVLELLMTHGEHMSLMDYQWVFPAVEEGRGVDHRVWRERVTGAISTVDPAASVAAQRAYVTAYFDAHLRDEEEPLLDGPSAEYPEIAFVDAP
;
A
#
# COMPACT_ATOMS: atom_id res chain seq x y z
N MET A 1 -18.88 -26.23 69.51
CA MET A 1 -18.12 -26.23 68.24
C MET A 1 -18.02 -24.81 67.71
N ILE A 2 -16.93 -24.48 67.01
CA ILE A 2 -16.60 -23.10 66.64
C ILE A 2 -17.32 -22.70 65.34
N THR A 3 -18.01 -21.57 65.37
CA THR A 3 -18.59 -20.91 64.19
C THR A 3 -17.49 -20.33 63.30
N ARG A 4 -17.60 -20.52 61.97
CA ARG A 4 -16.78 -19.81 60.98
C ARG A 4 -17.65 -18.91 60.11
N THR A 5 -17.11 -17.74 59.79
CA THR A 5 -17.76 -16.67 59.05
C THR A 5 -17.78 -16.92 57.54
N ARG A 6 -18.79 -16.38 56.85
CA ARG A 6 -18.76 -16.23 55.39
C ARG A 6 -17.90 -15.00 55.03
N SER A 7 -17.06 -15.12 54.00
CA SER A 7 -16.39 -13.99 53.36
C SER A 7 -16.87 -13.91 51.91
N SER A 8 -17.22 -12.71 51.45
CA SER A 8 -17.74 -12.48 50.08
C SER A 8 -16.69 -11.80 49.21
N ALA A 9 -15.91 -12.61 48.49
CA ALA A 9 -15.04 -12.12 47.42
C ALA A 9 -15.89 -11.66 46.22
N ARG A 10 -15.69 -10.41 45.77
CA ARG A 10 -16.28 -9.89 44.53
C ARG A 10 -15.44 -10.38 43.35
N GLY A 11 -16.07 -10.99 42.34
CA GLY A 11 -15.38 -11.38 41.12
C GLY A 11 -14.98 -10.17 40.28
N ARG A 12 -13.75 -10.19 39.73
CA ARG A 12 -13.38 -9.37 38.57
C ARG A 12 -13.89 -10.07 37.29
N PRO A 13 -14.29 -9.33 36.24
CA PRO A 13 -14.51 -9.94 34.92
C PRO A 13 -13.19 -10.47 34.34
N PRO A 14 -13.22 -11.54 33.52
CA PRO A 14 -12.01 -12.10 32.91
C PRO A 14 -11.49 -11.24 31.76
N THR A 15 -10.19 -10.94 31.79
CA THR A 15 -9.46 -10.34 30.67
C THR A 15 -9.30 -11.36 29.54
N ARG A 16 -9.71 -11.02 28.31
CA ARG A 16 -9.46 -11.88 27.14
C ARG A 16 -7.97 -11.86 26.79
N ARG A 17 -7.32 -13.03 26.78
CA ARG A 17 -6.03 -13.30 26.14
C ARG A 17 -6.05 -14.71 25.56
N GLY A 18 -5.76 -14.82 24.25
CA GLY A 18 -5.27 -16.01 23.54
C GLY A 18 -6.05 -17.33 23.61
N ALA A 19 -6.59 -17.78 22.47
CA ALA A 19 -6.81 -19.20 22.18
C ALA A 19 -6.92 -19.45 20.67
N TYR A 20 -5.87 -19.99 20.05
CA TYR A 20 -5.97 -20.71 18.77
C TYR A 20 -6.13 -22.22 19.03
N ALA A 21 -6.54 -22.93 17.98
CA ALA A 21 -6.55 -24.40 17.85
C ALA A 21 -7.52 -25.23 18.73
N THR A 22 -8.55 -25.77 18.09
CA THR A 22 -8.76 -27.25 18.00
C THR A 22 -9.76 -27.55 16.87
N ALA A 23 -9.67 -28.74 16.25
CA ALA A 23 -10.43 -29.08 15.04
C ALA A 23 -10.91 -30.54 15.01
N ALA A 24 -12.01 -30.81 14.30
CA ALA A 24 -12.57 -32.14 13.96
C ALA A 24 -13.06 -32.98 15.19
N LEU A 25 -13.93 -34.01 15.12
CA LEU A 25 -14.87 -34.59 14.13
C LEU A 25 -15.94 -35.37 14.99
N VAL A 26 -17.12 -35.88 14.58
CA VAL A 26 -17.82 -36.17 13.30
C VAL A 26 -19.31 -35.71 13.47
N LEU A 27 -20.41 -36.18 12.84
CA LEU A 27 -20.78 -37.32 11.97
C LEU A 27 -21.96 -36.93 11.05
N ALA A 28 -22.34 -37.77 10.07
CA ALA A 28 -23.41 -37.49 9.09
C ALA A 28 -24.48 -38.59 9.00
N THR A 29 -25.71 -38.21 8.62
CA THR A 29 -26.68 -39.13 7.98
C THR A 29 -27.60 -38.37 7.03
N ALA A 30 -27.91 -38.99 5.88
CA ALA A 30 -28.54 -38.32 4.75
C ALA A 30 -30.07 -38.18 4.86
N CYS A 31 -30.60 -37.11 4.24
CA CYS A 31 -31.89 -37.12 3.58
C CYS A 31 -31.66 -36.72 2.11
N ALA A 32 -32.07 -37.55 1.17
CA ALA A 32 -31.87 -37.28 -0.25
C ALA A 32 -32.95 -36.30 -0.76
N VAL A 33 -32.53 -35.12 -1.19
CA VAL A 33 -33.35 -34.18 -1.97
C VAL A 33 -33.10 -34.47 -3.47
N PRO A 34 -34.12 -34.44 -4.34
CA PRO A 34 -33.93 -34.71 -5.77
C PRO A 34 -32.97 -33.69 -6.41
N ALA A 35 -32.10 -34.18 -7.31
CA ALA A 35 -31.25 -33.33 -8.13
C ALA A 35 -32.08 -32.61 -9.22
N ALA A 36 -32.75 -31.52 -8.85
CA ALA A 36 -33.59 -30.72 -9.73
C ALA A 36 -33.47 -29.23 -9.39
N VAL A 37 -33.08 -28.43 -10.39
CA VAL A 37 -33.07 -26.95 -10.38
C VAL A 37 -32.26 -26.32 -9.24
N ALA A 38 -30.96 -26.62 -9.23
CA ALA A 38 -29.94 -25.72 -8.68
C ALA A 38 -28.74 -25.66 -9.65
N ALA A 39 -29.01 -25.32 -10.90
CA ALA A 39 -28.01 -24.69 -11.75
C ALA A 39 -27.82 -23.25 -11.22
N VAL A 40 -27.18 -23.13 -10.05
CA VAL A 40 -26.65 -21.86 -9.59
C VAL A 40 -25.61 -21.47 -10.64
N THR A 41 -25.84 -20.35 -11.29
CA THR A 41 -24.82 -19.71 -12.12
C THR A 41 -23.65 -19.39 -11.21
N ASP A 42 -22.56 -20.15 -11.32
CA ASP A 42 -21.26 -19.66 -10.89
C ASP A 42 -21.04 -18.34 -11.65
N PRO A 43 -20.90 -17.18 -10.99
CA PRO A 43 -20.95 -15.87 -11.65
C PRO A 43 -19.89 -15.61 -12.74
N GLY A 44 -18.96 -16.54 -12.94
CA GLY A 44 -17.67 -16.29 -13.58
C GLY A 44 -16.68 -15.72 -12.57
N SER A 45 -15.39 -15.87 -12.84
CA SER A 45 -14.35 -15.15 -12.09
C SER A 45 -14.56 -13.65 -12.25
N VAL A 46 -14.38 -12.86 -11.19
CA VAL A 46 -14.33 -11.40 -11.33
C VAL A 46 -13.03 -11.03 -12.04
N VAL A 47 -13.12 -10.26 -13.12
CA VAL A 47 -11.96 -9.60 -13.73
C VAL A 47 -11.87 -8.21 -13.09
N LEU A 48 -10.69 -7.86 -12.57
CA LEU A 48 -10.46 -6.55 -11.94
C LEU A 48 -10.00 -5.54 -12.99
N SER A 49 -10.52 -4.33 -12.84
CA SER A 49 -10.09 -3.10 -13.49
C SER A 49 -10.07 -2.01 -12.41
N PRO A 50 -8.93 -1.32 -12.17
CA PRO A 50 -8.91 -0.19 -11.26
C PRO A 50 -9.82 0.94 -11.76
N PRO A 51 -10.38 1.78 -10.87
CA PRO A 51 -11.16 2.95 -11.29
C PRO A 51 -10.38 3.83 -12.27
N GLU A 52 -11.00 4.26 -13.37
CA GLU A 52 -10.38 5.12 -14.39
C GLU A 52 -9.72 6.35 -13.73
N PRO A 53 -8.47 6.70 -14.05
CA PRO A 53 -7.81 7.89 -13.51
C PRO A 53 -8.41 9.18 -14.11
N THR A 54 -8.27 10.32 -13.43
CA THR A 54 -9.01 11.55 -13.79
C THR A 54 -8.19 12.67 -14.45
N GLY A 55 -6.87 12.50 -14.57
CA GLY A 55 -5.98 13.49 -15.18
C GLY A 55 -5.99 13.54 -16.71
N PRO A 56 -5.32 14.53 -17.32
CA PRO A 56 -5.34 14.75 -18.77
C PRO A 56 -4.43 13.82 -19.59
N HIS A 57 -3.59 13.00 -18.96
CA HIS A 57 -2.64 12.11 -19.65
C HIS A 57 -3.11 10.66 -19.68
N GLU A 58 -2.96 10.01 -20.85
CA GLU A 58 -2.89 8.55 -20.92
C GLU A 58 -1.67 8.06 -20.14
N VAL A 59 -1.74 6.85 -19.58
CA VAL A 59 -0.72 6.32 -18.67
C VAL A 59 0.00 5.12 -19.28
N GLY A 60 1.32 5.14 -19.30
CA GLY A 60 2.17 3.98 -19.57
C GLY A 60 2.61 3.31 -18.29
N ARG A 61 2.94 2.01 -18.35
CA ARG A 61 3.55 1.23 -17.27
C ARG A 61 4.67 0.34 -17.81
N THR A 62 5.82 0.39 -17.15
CA THR A 62 6.94 -0.56 -17.35
C THR A 62 7.48 -1.06 -16.01
N ASP A 63 8.27 -2.13 -16.00
CA ASP A 63 8.81 -2.79 -14.81
C ASP A 63 10.35 -2.82 -14.83
N LEU A 64 11.01 -2.31 -13.79
CA LEU A 64 12.46 -2.39 -13.62
C LEU A 64 12.85 -3.55 -12.68
N HIS A 65 13.84 -4.35 -13.08
CA HIS A 65 14.58 -5.25 -12.17
C HIS A 65 15.91 -4.62 -11.78
N LEU A 66 16.00 -4.13 -10.54
CA LEU A 66 17.22 -3.58 -9.96
C LEU A 66 17.94 -4.66 -9.12
N VAL A 67 19.27 -4.61 -9.09
CA VAL A 67 20.08 -5.45 -8.20
C VAL A 67 21.16 -4.62 -7.54
N ASP A 68 21.21 -4.65 -6.20
CA ASP A 68 22.35 -4.18 -5.42
C ASP A 68 23.35 -5.34 -5.24
N PRO A 69 24.54 -5.29 -5.87
CA PRO A 69 25.53 -6.37 -5.83
C PRO A 69 26.42 -6.34 -4.58
N ALA A 70 26.23 -5.37 -3.68
CA ALA A 70 27.00 -5.20 -2.45
C ALA A 70 26.22 -5.59 -1.19
N ARG A 71 24.89 -5.70 -1.28
CA ARG A 71 23.97 -5.96 -0.17
C ARG A 71 23.33 -7.34 -0.29
N GLY A 72 23.58 -8.20 0.69
CA GLY A 72 22.85 -9.45 0.87
C GLY A 72 21.49 -9.27 1.57
N HIS A 73 20.93 -10.36 2.09
CA HIS A 73 19.67 -10.34 2.84
C HIS A 73 19.81 -11.05 4.20
N PRO A 74 19.48 -10.41 5.35
CA PRO A 74 19.65 -11.04 6.67
C PRO A 74 18.78 -12.29 6.86
N TRP A 75 17.52 -12.28 6.41
CA TRP A 75 16.61 -13.44 6.44
C TRP A 75 16.91 -14.55 5.39
N VAL A 76 17.99 -14.46 4.61
CA VAL A 76 18.31 -15.43 3.55
C VAL A 76 19.77 -15.86 3.61
N ASP A 77 20.02 -16.99 4.28
CA ASP A 77 21.36 -17.61 4.39
C ASP A 77 22.06 -17.71 3.03
N GLY A 78 23.15 -16.97 2.87
CA GLY A 78 24.00 -16.99 1.67
C GLY A 78 23.58 -16.07 0.53
N ALA A 79 22.54 -15.23 0.70
CA ALA A 79 22.27 -14.15 -0.24
C ALA A 79 23.38 -13.08 -0.16
N THR A 80 24.07 -12.83 -1.28
CA THR A 80 25.16 -11.84 -1.40
C THR A 80 24.76 -10.57 -2.14
N GLU A 81 23.63 -10.63 -2.86
CA GLU A 81 23.10 -9.58 -3.73
C GLU A 81 21.60 -9.42 -3.41
N ARG A 82 21.03 -8.26 -3.74
CA ARG A 82 19.65 -7.88 -3.38
C ARG A 82 18.89 -7.44 -4.62
N ASP A 83 18.05 -8.34 -5.14
CA ASP A 83 17.01 -8.01 -6.12
C ASP A 83 16.00 -7.01 -5.52
N VAL A 84 15.56 -6.03 -6.30
CA VAL A 84 14.41 -5.15 -6.04
C VAL A 84 13.62 -5.01 -7.35
N MET A 85 12.30 -5.15 -7.29
CA MET A 85 11.42 -4.90 -8.44
C MET A 85 10.69 -3.58 -8.27
N VAL A 86 10.66 -2.78 -9.34
CA VAL A 86 9.93 -1.50 -9.40
C VAL A 86 8.91 -1.60 -10.53
N SER A 87 7.74 -1.00 -10.35
CA SER A 87 6.85 -0.62 -11.45
C SER A 87 6.88 0.89 -11.58
N LEU A 88 7.10 1.37 -12.80
CA LEU A 88 7.00 2.79 -13.16
C LEU A 88 5.65 3.02 -13.85
N TRP A 89 4.89 4.03 -13.41
CA TRP A 89 3.79 4.61 -14.18
C TRP A 89 4.16 6.04 -14.58
N TYR A 90 3.80 6.45 -15.79
CA TYR A 90 4.21 7.73 -16.36
C TYR A 90 3.22 8.19 -17.43
N PRO A 91 3.12 9.50 -17.75
CA PRO A 91 2.39 10.00 -18.92
C PRO A 91 2.90 9.38 -20.21
N ALA A 92 2.02 8.85 -21.05
CA ALA A 92 2.37 8.15 -22.30
C ALA A 92 1.61 8.67 -23.54
N GLU A 93 2.14 8.37 -24.72
CA GLU A 93 1.50 8.63 -26.02
C GLU A 93 1.25 7.27 -26.74
N PRO A 94 0.30 6.44 -26.26
CA PRO A 94 0.09 5.06 -26.74
C PRO A 94 -0.47 4.99 -28.18
N ASP A 95 -0.08 3.94 -28.90
CA ASP A 95 -0.41 3.69 -30.30
C ASP A 95 -1.59 2.69 -30.46
N GLU A 96 -2.19 2.57 -31.65
CA GLU A 96 -3.34 1.64 -31.91
C GLU A 96 -3.04 0.15 -31.63
N ALA A 97 -1.79 -0.21 -31.34
CA ALA A 97 -1.31 -1.57 -31.13
C ALA A 97 -1.06 -1.95 -29.65
N ASP A 98 -1.08 -0.98 -28.73
CA ASP A 98 -0.66 -1.21 -27.35
C ASP A 98 -1.76 -1.89 -26.52
N GLU A 99 -1.37 -2.83 -25.66
CA GLU A 99 -2.28 -3.52 -24.74
C GLU A 99 -2.17 -2.92 -23.32
N HIS A 100 -3.30 -2.85 -22.60
CA HIS A 100 -3.28 -2.51 -21.17
C HIS A 100 -2.41 -3.50 -20.39
N ALA A 101 -1.66 -2.99 -19.41
CA ALA A 101 -0.77 -3.78 -18.58
C ALA A 101 -1.53 -4.76 -17.67
N PRO A 102 -0.96 -5.94 -17.36
CA PRO A 102 -1.47 -6.81 -16.30
C PRO A 102 -1.58 -6.04 -14.99
N TYR A 103 -2.70 -6.22 -14.27
CA TYR A 103 -2.87 -5.58 -12.96
C TYR A 103 -1.78 -6.05 -11.97
N VAL A 104 -1.51 -7.36 -11.95
CA VAL A 104 -0.48 -8.03 -11.15
C VAL A 104 0.26 -9.08 -11.98
N SER A 105 1.46 -9.47 -11.56
CA SER A 105 2.15 -10.62 -12.16
C SER A 105 1.44 -11.95 -11.80
N PRO A 106 1.61 -13.03 -12.59
CA PRO A 106 0.99 -14.33 -12.32
C PRO A 106 1.30 -14.89 -10.92
N ALA A 107 2.54 -14.73 -10.42
CA ALA A 107 2.89 -15.18 -9.07
C ALA A 107 2.21 -14.36 -7.97
N THR A 108 2.09 -13.03 -8.15
CA THR A 108 1.38 -12.15 -7.22
C THR A 108 -0.13 -12.40 -7.26
N GLY A 109 -0.74 -12.59 -8.43
CA GLY A 109 -2.12 -13.03 -8.57
C GLY A 109 -2.39 -14.38 -7.89
N SER A 110 -1.45 -15.33 -7.99
CA SER A 110 -1.52 -16.62 -7.29
C SER A 110 -1.46 -16.49 -5.75
N ALA A 111 -0.73 -15.49 -5.24
CA ALA A 111 -0.71 -15.15 -3.81
C ALA A 111 -2.06 -14.55 -3.38
N LEU A 112 -2.56 -13.53 -4.08
CA LEU A 112 -3.85 -12.89 -3.78
C LEU A 112 -5.03 -13.87 -3.86
N ALA A 113 -5.03 -14.78 -4.84
CA ALA A 113 -6.00 -15.87 -4.92
C ALA A 113 -5.94 -16.82 -3.70
N SER A 114 -4.78 -16.95 -3.05
CA SER A 114 -4.60 -17.71 -1.81
C SER A 114 -5.11 -16.97 -0.57
N ASP A 115 -5.13 -15.63 -0.58
CA ASP A 115 -5.78 -14.82 0.47
C ASP A 115 -7.31 -14.86 0.38
N LEU A 116 -7.86 -14.86 -0.85
CA LEU A 116 -9.29 -15.08 -1.08
C LEU A 116 -9.74 -16.45 -0.53
N GLU A 117 -8.90 -17.48 -0.63
CA GLU A 117 -9.15 -18.80 -0.03
C GLU A 117 -9.21 -18.76 1.50
N GLN A 118 -8.38 -17.95 2.16
CA GLN A 118 -8.37 -17.79 3.62
C GLN A 118 -9.65 -17.12 4.16
N VAL A 119 -10.34 -16.29 3.36
CA VAL A 119 -11.63 -15.67 3.73
C VAL A 119 -12.87 -16.46 3.27
N GLY A 120 -12.65 -17.63 2.65
CA GLY A 120 -13.70 -18.59 2.30
C GLY A 120 -14.24 -18.47 0.87
N LEU A 121 -13.51 -17.81 -0.03
CA LEU A 121 -13.81 -17.79 -1.47
C LEU A 121 -12.98 -18.85 -2.22
N PRO A 122 -13.42 -19.34 -3.39
CA PRO A 122 -12.54 -20.15 -4.23
C PRO A 122 -11.38 -19.30 -4.76
N ARG A 123 -10.21 -19.91 -5.01
CA ARG A 123 -9.07 -19.25 -5.67
C ARG A 123 -9.44 -18.60 -7.01
N SER A 124 -10.44 -19.15 -7.71
CA SER A 124 -11.02 -18.63 -8.95
C SER A 124 -12.16 -17.62 -8.74
N ALA A 125 -12.27 -16.99 -7.57
CA ALA A 125 -13.23 -15.90 -7.36
C ALA A 125 -12.83 -14.63 -8.14
N VAL A 126 -11.53 -14.44 -8.36
CA VAL A 126 -10.94 -13.41 -9.23
C VAL A 126 -10.08 -14.11 -10.28
N ASP A 127 -10.10 -13.61 -11.51
CA ASP A 127 -9.16 -13.97 -12.58
C ASP A 127 -8.11 -12.87 -12.71
N PHE A 128 -7.03 -13.00 -11.93
CA PHE A 128 -5.91 -12.06 -11.93
C PHE A 128 -5.14 -12.08 -13.26
N ASP A 129 -5.10 -13.22 -13.97
CA ASP A 129 -4.40 -13.36 -15.25
C ASP A 129 -5.11 -12.57 -16.37
N SER A 130 -6.45 -12.52 -16.34
CA SER A 130 -7.26 -11.67 -17.22
C SER A 130 -7.43 -10.22 -16.72
N SER A 131 -7.05 -9.90 -15.48
CA SER A 131 -7.21 -8.55 -14.89
C SER A 131 -6.21 -7.56 -15.46
N ARG A 132 -6.64 -6.30 -15.63
CA ARG A 132 -5.85 -5.26 -16.30
C ARG A 132 -5.85 -3.95 -15.54
N ALA A 133 -4.73 -3.26 -15.60
CA ALA A 133 -4.58 -1.86 -15.19
C ALA A 133 -5.26 -0.95 -16.24
N ASN A 134 -5.41 0.35 -15.96
CA ASN A 134 -5.77 1.33 -17.00
C ASN A 134 -4.54 1.67 -17.85
N ALA A 135 -3.34 1.64 -17.26
CA ALA A 135 -2.09 1.93 -17.96
C ALA A 135 -1.77 0.95 -19.10
N PHE A 136 -1.18 1.43 -20.18
CA PHE A 136 -0.66 0.66 -21.31
C PHE A 136 0.70 0.05 -21.00
N ALA A 137 0.95 -1.19 -21.39
CA ALA A 137 2.24 -1.86 -21.18
C ALA A 137 3.31 -1.32 -22.12
N ASP A 138 4.41 -0.83 -21.56
CA ASP A 138 5.64 -0.44 -22.27
C ASP A 138 5.46 0.59 -23.40
N ALA A 139 4.37 1.36 -23.39
CA ALA A 139 4.11 2.45 -24.33
C ALA A 139 5.08 3.63 -24.13
N ASP A 140 5.39 4.35 -25.21
CA ASP A 140 6.36 5.47 -25.22
C ASP A 140 5.88 6.68 -24.38
N ALA A 141 6.82 7.43 -23.80
CA ALA A 141 6.54 8.48 -22.82
C ALA A 141 6.13 9.82 -23.45
N ALA A 142 5.17 10.52 -22.83
CA ALA A 142 4.58 11.77 -23.31
C ALA A 142 5.48 13.00 -23.08
N LEU A 143 6.61 13.06 -23.78
CA LEU A 143 7.57 14.17 -23.73
C LEU A 143 6.97 15.56 -24.01
N THR A 144 5.79 15.63 -24.60
CA THR A 144 5.16 16.89 -25.03
C THR A 144 4.69 17.79 -23.89
N ALA A 145 4.54 17.27 -22.66
CA ALA A 145 4.20 18.05 -21.47
C ALA A 145 5.37 18.30 -20.49
N GLY A 146 6.54 17.67 -20.70
CA GLY A 146 7.80 17.97 -20.02
C GLY A 146 8.49 16.76 -19.37
N PRO A 147 9.60 16.98 -18.65
CA PRO A 147 10.03 16.07 -17.60
C PRO A 147 9.09 16.25 -16.38
N PHE A 148 8.65 15.15 -15.81
CA PHE A 148 7.62 15.10 -14.78
C PHE A 148 8.23 14.81 -13.41
N PRO A 149 7.74 15.43 -12.31
CA PRO A 149 8.25 15.15 -10.97
C PRO A 149 8.11 13.66 -10.64
N VAL A 150 9.08 13.14 -9.90
CA VAL A 150 9.15 11.73 -9.52
C VAL A 150 8.46 11.52 -8.18
N VAL A 151 7.68 10.44 -8.01
CA VAL A 151 7.05 10.08 -6.74
C VAL A 151 7.25 8.60 -6.43
N LEU A 152 8.02 8.29 -5.39
CA LEU A 152 8.25 6.91 -4.95
C LEU A 152 7.06 6.39 -4.12
N PHE A 153 6.67 5.12 -4.31
CA PHE A 153 5.70 4.43 -3.44
C PHE A 153 6.32 3.21 -2.74
N SER A 154 6.21 3.17 -1.40
CA SER A 154 6.52 1.99 -0.60
C SER A 154 5.24 1.34 -0.03
N PRO A 155 4.96 0.06 -0.33
CA PRO A 155 3.76 -0.63 0.14
C PRO A 155 3.87 -1.04 1.63
N GLY A 156 2.73 -1.41 2.22
CA GLY A 156 2.67 -1.98 3.58
C GLY A 156 3.51 -3.23 3.79
N PHE A 157 3.71 -3.63 5.05
CA PHE A 157 4.57 -4.77 5.37
C PHE A 157 4.00 -6.09 4.84
N GLY A 158 4.75 -6.75 3.96
CA GLY A 158 4.29 -7.95 3.25
C GLY A 158 3.23 -7.69 2.16
N VAL A 159 2.96 -6.44 1.81
CA VAL A 159 2.05 -6.02 0.73
C VAL A 159 2.86 -5.80 -0.55
N SER A 160 2.34 -6.19 -1.72
CA SER A 160 3.04 -5.98 -2.99
C SER A 160 2.84 -4.57 -3.54
N ARG A 161 3.84 -4.07 -4.29
CA ARG A 161 3.88 -2.77 -4.98
C ARG A 161 2.65 -2.48 -5.84
N SER A 162 2.02 -3.51 -6.40
CA SER A 162 0.86 -3.36 -7.30
C SER A 162 -0.46 -3.05 -6.58
N LEU A 163 -0.53 -3.08 -5.24
CA LEU A 163 -1.78 -2.86 -4.47
C LEU A 163 -2.06 -1.39 -4.12
N ASN A 164 -1.46 -0.46 -4.86
CA ASN A 164 -1.87 0.95 -4.87
C ASN A 164 -1.91 1.53 -6.29
N THR A 165 -2.22 0.68 -7.28
CA THR A 165 -2.32 1.03 -8.70
C THR A 165 -3.29 2.19 -8.92
N ALA A 166 -4.42 2.24 -8.21
CA ALA A 166 -5.40 3.31 -8.40
C ALA A 166 -4.85 4.71 -8.04
N ASN A 167 -3.91 4.84 -7.11
CA ASN A 167 -3.26 6.13 -6.81
C ASN A 167 -2.03 6.38 -7.72
N ALA A 168 -1.32 5.32 -8.13
CA ALA A 168 -0.20 5.44 -9.07
C ALA A 168 -0.65 5.89 -10.48
N GLU A 169 -1.75 5.31 -10.98
CA GLU A 169 -2.36 5.71 -12.26
C GLU A 169 -2.96 7.11 -12.22
N GLU A 170 -3.51 7.53 -11.07
CA GLU A 170 -3.99 8.91 -10.93
C GLU A 170 -2.83 9.90 -11.02
N LEU A 171 -1.81 9.77 -10.16
CA LEU A 171 -0.63 10.64 -10.19
C LEU A 171 0.02 10.65 -11.59
N ALA A 172 0.14 9.49 -12.25
CA ALA A 172 0.65 9.44 -13.62
C ALA A 172 -0.25 10.19 -14.61
N SER A 173 -1.57 10.00 -14.58
CA SER A 173 -2.51 10.75 -15.44
C SER A 173 -2.47 12.27 -15.19
N GLN A 174 -2.09 12.68 -13.99
CA GLN A 174 -1.94 14.07 -13.56
C GLN A 174 -0.53 14.63 -13.84
N GLY A 175 0.39 13.86 -14.44
CA GLY A 175 1.72 14.31 -14.87
C GLY A 175 2.88 14.02 -13.91
N TYR A 176 2.90 12.85 -13.27
CA TYR A 176 4.01 12.39 -12.41
C TYR A 176 4.63 11.08 -12.92
N VAL A 177 5.92 10.84 -12.67
CA VAL A 177 6.49 9.49 -12.78
C VAL A 177 6.41 8.80 -11.42
N VAL A 178 5.57 7.77 -11.29
CA VAL A 178 5.37 7.05 -10.02
C VAL A 178 6.17 5.75 -10.00
N ALA A 179 7.07 5.62 -9.02
CA ALA A 179 7.95 4.46 -8.84
C ALA A 179 7.54 3.61 -7.63
N ALA A 180 6.68 2.62 -7.81
CA ALA A 180 6.31 1.68 -6.75
C ALA A 180 7.30 0.53 -6.65
N MET A 181 7.85 0.25 -5.46
CA MET A 181 8.82 -0.82 -5.25
C MET A 181 8.25 -1.97 -4.41
N ASP A 182 8.55 -3.21 -4.81
CA ASP A 182 8.43 -4.34 -3.88
C ASP A 182 9.65 -4.35 -2.96
N HIS A 183 9.47 -4.84 -1.74
CA HIS A 183 10.56 -5.13 -0.81
C HIS A 183 10.68 -6.66 -0.70
N PRO A 184 11.52 -7.33 -1.50
CA PRO A 184 11.44 -8.78 -1.63
C PRO A 184 11.72 -9.52 -0.32
N TYR A 185 11.17 -10.74 -0.27
CA TYR A 185 11.11 -11.59 0.92
C TYR A 185 10.27 -11.03 2.09
N GLU A 186 9.60 -9.88 1.96
CA GLU A 186 8.42 -9.55 2.76
C GLU A 186 7.13 -10.17 2.22
N PRO A 187 6.65 -9.85 0.99
CA PRO A 187 5.37 -10.35 0.48
C PRO A 187 5.45 -11.83 0.08
N ASP A 188 4.28 -12.46 -0.07
CA ASP A 188 4.18 -13.89 -0.41
C ASP A 188 4.67 -14.23 -1.81
N ALA A 189 4.75 -13.26 -2.73
CA ALA A 189 5.43 -13.37 -4.02
C ALA A 189 5.97 -12.02 -4.51
N VAL A 190 7.20 -12.03 -5.03
CA VAL A 190 7.72 -11.07 -6.01
C VAL A 190 8.25 -11.88 -7.18
N GLU A 191 7.84 -11.56 -8.40
CA GLU A 191 8.28 -12.24 -9.63
C GLU A 191 9.37 -11.42 -10.31
N LEU A 192 10.43 -12.09 -10.76
CA LEU A 192 11.56 -11.49 -11.47
C LEU A 192 11.54 -11.89 -12.96
N PRO A 193 12.12 -11.11 -13.88
CA PRO A 193 12.13 -11.41 -15.33
C PRO A 193 12.76 -12.77 -15.70
N ASP A 194 13.65 -13.30 -14.86
CA ASP A 194 14.25 -14.64 -15.05
C ASP A 194 13.36 -15.81 -14.62
N GLY A 195 12.13 -15.53 -14.16
CA GLY A 195 11.17 -16.52 -13.67
C GLY A 195 11.41 -17.00 -12.24
N ARG A 196 12.39 -16.44 -11.51
CA ARG A 196 12.46 -16.62 -10.04
C ARG A 196 11.25 -15.92 -9.40
N VAL A 197 10.61 -16.63 -8.46
CA VAL A 197 9.65 -16.01 -7.54
C VAL A 197 10.27 -15.95 -6.15
N LEU A 198 10.61 -14.75 -5.71
CA LEU A 198 11.04 -14.50 -4.33
C LEU A 198 9.81 -14.59 -3.43
N ARG A 199 9.90 -15.45 -2.40
CA ARG A 199 8.81 -15.74 -1.45
C ARG A 199 9.19 -15.22 -0.08
N THR A 200 8.20 -14.88 0.74
CA THR A 200 8.43 -14.37 2.10
C THR A 200 9.44 -15.19 2.91
N ARG A 201 10.25 -14.50 3.72
CA ARG A 201 11.22 -15.04 4.69
C ARG A 201 11.17 -14.33 6.04
N VAL A 202 10.18 -13.48 6.26
CA VAL A 202 9.93 -12.79 7.52
C VAL A 202 9.98 -13.80 8.68
N PRO A 203 10.91 -13.66 9.65
CA PRO A 203 11.15 -14.70 10.66
C PRO A 203 10.04 -14.74 11.72
N ASP A 204 9.54 -13.58 12.12
CA ASP A 204 8.44 -13.39 13.06
C ASP A 204 7.78 -12.01 12.83
N ARG A 205 6.78 -11.66 13.65
CA ARG A 205 6.14 -10.34 13.66
C ARG A 205 6.42 -9.59 14.97
N GLU A 206 7.67 -9.61 15.43
CA GLU A 206 8.12 -8.88 16.62
C GLU A 206 8.91 -7.63 16.22
N THR A 207 8.95 -6.63 17.12
CA THR A 207 9.65 -5.34 16.94
C THR A 207 11.07 -5.40 16.34
N PRO A 208 11.96 -6.38 16.65
CA PRO A 208 13.27 -6.48 16.02
C PRO A 208 13.21 -6.73 14.51
N SER A 209 12.30 -7.60 14.06
CA SER A 209 12.13 -7.97 12.66
C SER A 209 11.56 -6.82 11.83
N TYR A 210 10.62 -6.06 12.40
CA TYR A 210 10.13 -4.82 11.78
C TYR A 210 11.20 -3.72 11.72
N ARG A 211 12.08 -3.59 12.72
CA ARG A 211 13.22 -2.66 12.63
C ARG A 211 14.16 -3.03 11.50
N GLU A 212 14.52 -4.30 11.39
CA GLU A 212 15.39 -4.78 10.31
C GLU A 212 14.72 -4.58 8.94
N ALA A 213 13.41 -4.82 8.83
CA ALA A 213 12.63 -4.52 7.63
C ALA A 213 12.68 -3.03 7.26
N ILE A 214 12.45 -2.10 8.20
CA ILE A 214 12.56 -0.66 7.91
C ILE A 214 13.97 -0.28 7.45
N THR A 215 15.04 -0.84 8.05
CA THR A 215 16.42 -0.63 7.58
C THR A 215 16.63 -1.16 6.14
N ILE A 216 16.09 -2.34 5.83
CA ILE A 216 16.14 -2.92 4.47
C ILE A 216 15.39 -2.02 3.47
N ARG A 217 14.18 -1.58 3.84
CA ARG A 217 13.29 -0.75 3.03
C ARG A 217 13.90 0.61 2.71
N THR A 218 14.50 1.29 3.69
CA THR A 218 15.26 2.53 3.46
C THR A 218 16.40 2.32 2.46
N ALA A 219 17.11 1.18 2.51
CA ALA A 219 18.17 0.87 1.55
C ALA A 219 17.64 0.50 0.15
N ASP A 220 16.47 -0.14 0.06
CA ASP A 220 15.80 -0.39 -1.23
C ASP A 220 15.33 0.93 -1.88
N SER A 221 14.68 1.82 -1.14
CA SER A 221 14.21 3.09 -1.69
C SER A 221 15.37 3.97 -2.19
N ARG A 222 16.53 3.91 -1.53
CA ARG A 222 17.74 4.60 -2.00
C ARG A 222 18.35 3.97 -3.25
N LEU A 223 18.32 2.64 -3.40
CA LEU A 223 18.66 1.97 -4.66
C LEU A 223 17.72 2.41 -5.79
N VAL A 224 16.43 2.62 -5.50
CA VAL A 224 15.45 3.14 -6.48
C VAL A 224 15.77 4.60 -6.85
N LEU A 225 16.08 5.48 -5.89
CA LEU A 225 16.52 6.85 -6.18
C LEU A 225 17.80 6.86 -7.04
N ASP A 226 18.82 6.09 -6.66
CA ASP A 226 20.08 5.98 -7.40
C ASP A 226 19.88 5.46 -8.83
N ALA A 227 18.92 4.55 -9.04
CA ALA A 227 18.56 4.04 -10.35
C ALA A 227 17.78 5.06 -11.21
N LEU A 228 16.89 5.85 -10.60
CA LEU A 228 16.13 6.90 -11.30
C LEU A 228 17.05 8.05 -11.72
N ASP A 229 18.04 8.41 -10.90
CA ASP A 229 19.10 9.36 -11.25
C ASP A 229 20.01 8.85 -12.40
N ASP A 230 20.39 7.56 -12.39
CA ASP A 230 21.14 6.95 -13.52
C ASP A 230 20.29 6.95 -14.80
N LEU A 231 19.01 6.60 -14.72
CA LEU A 231 18.08 6.60 -15.86
C LEU A 231 17.91 8.00 -16.45
N ALA A 232 17.63 9.02 -15.62
CA ALA A 232 17.51 10.42 -16.07
C ALA A 232 18.82 10.98 -16.65
N ALA A 233 19.99 10.44 -16.23
CA ALA A 233 21.29 10.76 -16.82
C ALA A 233 21.57 10.04 -18.17
N GLY A 234 20.62 9.25 -18.69
CA GLY A 234 20.78 8.45 -19.91
C GLY A 234 21.53 7.12 -19.69
N GLY A 235 21.52 6.62 -18.45
CA GLY A 235 22.06 5.33 -18.04
C GLY A 235 21.13 4.16 -18.33
N SER A 236 21.33 3.06 -17.62
CA SER A 236 20.54 1.83 -17.79
C SER A 236 20.70 0.96 -16.53
N PRO A 237 19.93 1.26 -15.46
CA PRO A 237 20.14 0.66 -14.15
C PRO A 237 19.59 -0.77 -14.02
N GLN A 238 18.79 -1.22 -15.00
CA GLN A 238 18.07 -2.49 -14.92
C GLN A 238 18.90 -3.70 -15.39
N VAL A 239 18.72 -4.82 -14.68
CA VAL A 239 19.31 -6.11 -15.03
C VAL A 239 18.44 -6.81 -16.08
N GLY A 240 19.10 -7.36 -17.11
CA GLY A 240 18.45 -8.00 -18.26
C GLY A 240 18.85 -7.33 -19.57
N GLY A 241 18.84 -5.99 -19.60
CA GLY A 241 19.26 -5.20 -20.75
C GLY A 241 18.24 -5.15 -21.90
N GLU A 242 16.97 -5.45 -21.62
CA GLU A 242 15.87 -5.06 -22.51
C GLU A 242 15.79 -3.52 -22.58
N PRO A 243 15.35 -2.95 -23.73
CA PRO A 243 15.12 -1.51 -23.83
C PRO A 243 13.99 -1.08 -22.90
N LEU A 244 14.06 0.17 -22.44
CA LEU A 244 12.92 0.87 -21.85
C LEU A 244 12.17 1.64 -22.96
N PRO A 245 10.90 2.02 -22.73
CA PRO A 245 10.10 2.79 -23.70
C PRO A 245 10.79 4.09 -24.11
N ASP A 246 10.63 4.51 -25.37
CA ASP A 246 11.32 5.69 -25.89
C ASP A 246 10.82 6.95 -25.16
N GLY A 247 11.76 7.84 -24.85
CA GLY A 247 11.50 9.06 -24.09
C GLY A 247 11.34 8.90 -22.57
N LEU A 248 11.28 7.67 -22.02
CA LEU A 248 11.08 7.50 -20.58
C LEU A 248 12.21 8.15 -19.75
N ALA A 249 13.47 8.05 -20.19
CA ALA A 249 14.60 8.69 -19.51
C ALA A 249 14.47 10.22 -19.50
N GLU A 250 14.08 10.81 -20.63
CA GLU A 250 13.87 12.26 -20.77
C GLU A 250 12.57 12.78 -20.12
N SER A 251 11.67 11.90 -19.67
CA SER A 251 10.43 12.27 -18.97
C SER A 251 10.57 12.31 -17.43
N LEU A 252 11.74 12.00 -16.87
CA LEU A 252 11.99 12.08 -15.42
C LEU A 252 12.52 13.47 -15.01
N ASP A 253 11.95 14.04 -13.95
CA ASP A 253 12.52 15.17 -13.20
C ASP A 253 12.86 14.72 -11.77
N THR A 254 14.10 14.22 -11.57
CA THR A 254 14.55 13.76 -10.24
C THR A 254 14.98 14.90 -9.30
N ASP A 255 15.17 16.12 -9.83
CA ASP A 255 15.38 17.35 -9.04
C ASP A 255 14.11 17.78 -8.28
N ARG A 256 12.96 17.10 -8.50
CA ARG A 256 11.68 17.32 -7.81
C ARG A 256 11.05 15.97 -7.42
N THR A 257 11.49 15.39 -6.30
CA THR A 257 11.15 14.01 -5.92
C THR A 257 10.33 13.92 -4.63
N GLY A 258 9.11 13.40 -4.73
CA GLY A 258 8.28 13.01 -3.59
C GLY A 258 8.42 11.54 -3.20
N MET A 259 7.92 11.20 -2.02
CA MET A 259 7.70 9.79 -1.64
C MET A 259 6.45 9.65 -0.78
N PHE A 260 5.72 8.56 -0.97
CA PHE A 260 4.65 8.15 -0.07
C PHE A 260 4.70 6.65 0.23
N GLY A 261 3.96 6.22 1.24
CA GLY A 261 3.84 4.81 1.51
C GLY A 261 2.73 4.45 2.47
N HIS A 262 2.23 3.21 2.32
CA HIS A 262 1.18 2.65 3.17
C HIS A 262 1.76 1.92 4.36
N SER A 263 1.16 2.09 5.54
CA SER A 263 1.51 1.32 6.73
C SER A 263 3.02 1.44 7.06
N ALA A 264 3.77 0.33 7.08
CA ALA A 264 5.23 0.35 7.22
C ALA A 264 5.98 1.15 6.12
N GLY A 265 5.40 1.30 4.94
CA GLY A 265 5.90 2.18 3.87
C GLY A 265 5.80 3.67 4.20
N GLY A 266 4.84 4.08 5.01
CA GLY A 266 4.73 5.47 5.48
C GLY A 266 5.81 5.82 6.51
N LEU A 267 6.14 4.87 7.39
CA LEU A 267 7.32 4.97 8.26
C LEU A 267 8.63 4.90 7.45
N THR A 268 8.67 4.08 6.40
CA THR A 268 9.81 4.03 5.46
C THR A 268 10.02 5.38 4.80
N THR A 269 8.95 6.04 4.33
CA THR A 269 8.99 7.37 3.71
C THR A 269 9.70 8.39 4.60
N ALA A 270 9.33 8.49 5.88
CA ALA A 270 9.99 9.38 6.83
C ALA A 270 11.46 8.99 7.13
N GLN A 271 11.76 7.69 7.22
CA GLN A 271 13.13 7.19 7.41
C GLN A 271 14.02 7.41 6.16
N VAL A 272 13.44 7.44 4.95
CA VAL A 272 14.15 7.77 3.71
C VAL A 272 14.46 9.26 3.68
N MET A 273 13.50 10.13 3.99
CA MET A 273 13.75 11.58 4.08
C MET A 273 14.85 11.93 5.08
N LEU A 274 14.89 11.30 6.27
CA LEU A 274 16.00 11.48 7.22
C LEU A 274 17.36 11.00 6.70
N ALA A 275 17.38 10.03 5.77
CA ALA A 275 18.59 9.37 5.32
C ALA A 275 19.11 9.87 3.96
N ASP A 276 18.27 10.54 3.18
CA ASP A 276 18.53 11.00 1.82
C ASP A 276 17.84 12.35 1.54
N ASP A 277 18.64 13.35 1.14
CA ASP A 277 18.16 14.72 0.96
C ASP A 277 17.32 14.91 -0.31
N ARG A 278 17.33 13.94 -1.24
CA ARG A 278 16.61 14.00 -2.53
C ARG A 278 15.08 14.00 -2.43
N VAL A 279 14.50 13.57 -1.32
CA VAL A 279 13.03 13.49 -1.17
C VAL A 279 12.50 14.78 -0.58
N ASP A 280 11.91 15.64 -1.41
CA ASP A 280 11.43 16.99 -1.07
C ASP A 280 10.16 16.97 -0.19
N ALA A 281 9.28 15.99 -0.38
CA ALA A 281 8.00 15.90 0.33
C ALA A 281 7.59 14.44 0.61
N GLY A 282 7.09 14.18 1.82
CA GLY A 282 6.68 12.84 2.27
C GLY A 282 5.20 12.71 2.60
N MET A 283 4.57 11.56 2.29
CA MET A 283 3.24 11.22 2.84
C MET A 283 3.19 9.80 3.45
N ASN A 284 2.61 9.69 4.63
CA ASN A 284 2.30 8.44 5.31
C ASN A 284 0.79 8.13 5.18
N LEU A 285 0.45 7.02 4.52
CA LEU A 285 -0.91 6.48 4.41
C LEU A 285 -1.15 5.44 5.54
N ASP A 286 -1.82 5.88 6.60
CA ASP A 286 -2.22 5.13 7.80
C ASP A 286 -1.13 4.32 8.54
N GLY A 287 0.13 4.72 8.43
CA GLY A 287 1.27 4.09 9.09
C GLY A 287 1.49 4.53 10.54
N SER A 288 1.64 3.54 11.42
CA SER A 288 2.23 3.72 12.75
C SER A 288 3.64 4.29 12.63
N MET A 289 3.91 5.42 13.29
CA MET A 289 5.25 6.03 13.32
C MET A 289 6.13 5.35 14.37
N ALA A 290 6.08 4.02 14.44
CA ALA A 290 6.83 3.17 15.36
C ALA A 290 7.05 1.79 14.71
N TYR A 291 8.15 1.11 15.04
CA TYR A 291 8.51 -0.16 14.41
C TYR A 291 7.43 -1.25 14.55
N HIS A 292 6.64 -1.23 15.63
CA HIS A 292 5.48 -2.11 15.79
C HIS A 292 4.33 -1.35 16.44
N VAL A 293 3.11 -1.52 15.90
CA VAL A 293 1.89 -0.88 16.39
C VAL A 293 1.70 -1.15 17.89
N GLY A 294 1.63 -0.09 18.70
CA GLY A 294 1.38 -0.17 20.14
C GLY A 294 2.59 -0.46 21.04
N ASP A 295 3.77 -0.70 20.45
CA ASP A 295 5.04 -0.74 21.20
C ASP A 295 5.64 0.67 21.28
N GLN A 296 6.23 1.03 22.42
CA GLN A 296 7.00 2.28 22.57
C GLN A 296 8.43 2.14 21.99
N ALA A 297 8.54 1.50 20.84
CA ALA A 297 9.76 1.23 20.10
C ALA A 297 9.82 2.16 18.88
N TRP A 298 10.18 3.42 19.15
CA TRP A 298 10.28 4.49 18.17
C TRP A 298 11.38 4.23 17.15
N ALA A 299 11.18 4.71 15.93
CA ALA A 299 12.20 4.86 14.90
C ALA A 299 12.85 6.24 15.02
N ASP A 300 13.92 6.45 14.27
CA ASP A 300 14.73 7.67 14.35
C ASP A 300 13.91 8.88 13.86
N ALA A 301 13.18 8.70 12.74
CA ALA A 301 12.16 9.60 12.20
C ALA A 301 11.08 9.95 13.22
N THR A 302 10.61 9.00 14.04
CA THR A 302 9.64 9.30 15.10
C THR A 302 10.17 10.35 16.08
N THR A 303 11.47 10.28 16.41
CA THR A 303 12.10 11.11 17.43
C THR A 303 12.74 12.39 16.90
N GLU A 304 13.15 12.42 15.63
CA GLU A 304 13.81 13.57 14.98
C GLU A 304 12.84 14.35 14.07
N GLY A 305 11.74 13.73 13.64
CA GLY A 305 10.69 14.34 12.81
C GLY A 305 11.09 14.47 11.33
N ALA A 306 10.34 15.31 10.61
CA ALA A 306 10.69 15.78 9.28
C ALA A 306 11.15 17.26 9.31
N ASP A 307 12.12 17.61 8.48
CA ASP A 307 12.59 18.98 8.23
C ASP A 307 11.92 19.64 7.01
N ARG A 308 11.51 18.80 6.06
CA ARG A 308 10.70 19.08 4.87
C ARG A 308 9.19 18.85 5.11
N PRO A 309 8.31 19.25 4.17
CA PRO A 309 6.87 18.96 4.25
C PRO A 309 6.56 17.47 4.44
N PHE A 310 5.64 17.19 5.37
CA PHE A 310 5.15 15.83 5.61
C PHE A 310 3.62 15.79 5.81
N ALA A 311 2.95 14.80 5.22
CA ALA A 311 1.54 14.53 5.46
C ALA A 311 1.34 13.21 6.22
N LEU A 312 0.55 13.26 7.29
CA LEU A 312 -0.04 12.10 7.97
C LEU A 312 -1.48 11.95 7.47
N PHE A 313 -1.73 11.07 6.49
CA PHE A 313 -3.09 10.77 6.02
C PHE A 313 -3.53 9.43 6.62
N MET A 314 -4.38 9.53 7.64
CA MET A 314 -4.78 8.41 8.49
C MET A 314 -6.23 7.99 8.22
N ALA A 315 -6.64 6.81 8.67
CA ALA A 315 -7.98 6.26 8.47
C ALA A 315 -8.57 5.66 9.75
N GLY A 316 -9.87 5.91 9.98
CA GLY A 316 -10.65 5.21 10.99
C GLY A 316 -10.10 5.32 12.43
N THR A 317 -9.89 4.17 13.07
CA THR A 317 -9.47 4.06 14.47
C THR A 317 -8.40 3.00 14.67
N ALA A 318 -7.43 3.24 15.55
CA ALA A 318 -6.30 2.33 15.75
C ALA A 318 -6.03 1.96 17.21
N GLY A 319 -5.32 0.84 17.38
CA GLY A 319 -4.92 0.28 18.68
C GLY A 319 -6.07 -0.28 19.52
N GLY A 320 -5.75 -0.99 20.59
CA GLY A 320 -6.73 -1.70 21.44
C GLY A 320 -7.62 -0.83 22.34
N ARG A 321 -7.99 0.36 21.88
CA ARG A 321 -8.94 1.30 22.53
C ARG A 321 -9.94 1.91 21.55
N ASP A 322 -9.86 1.57 20.26
CA ASP A 322 -10.78 2.02 19.20
C ASP A 322 -10.91 3.56 19.16
N LEU A 323 -9.76 4.25 19.18
CA LEU A 323 -9.65 5.71 19.12
C LEU A 323 -9.25 6.17 17.72
N PRO A 324 -9.70 7.35 17.25
CA PRO A 324 -9.26 7.92 15.97
C PRO A 324 -7.73 7.88 15.79
N HIS A 325 -7.26 7.42 14.64
CA HIS A 325 -5.83 7.20 14.39
C HIS A 325 -5.11 8.53 14.14
N THR A 326 -4.90 9.33 15.19
CA THR A 326 -4.39 10.70 15.11
C THR A 326 -3.41 11.03 16.24
N SER A 327 -2.58 12.06 16.08
CA SER A 327 -1.67 12.59 17.10
C SER A 327 -2.39 13.03 18.39
N GLY A 328 -3.69 13.35 18.33
CA GLY A 328 -4.53 13.59 19.51
C GLY A 328 -4.69 12.35 20.42
N HIS A 329 -4.41 11.14 19.92
CA HIS A 329 -4.64 9.87 20.64
C HIS A 329 -3.47 8.88 20.59
N HIS A 330 -2.59 8.99 19.58
CA HIS A 330 -1.45 8.11 19.31
C HIS A 330 -0.13 8.82 19.64
N GLU A 331 0.76 8.11 20.33
CA GLU A 331 1.98 8.72 20.88
C GLU A 331 3.09 8.86 19.84
N ASP A 332 3.19 7.91 18.93
CA ASP A 332 4.09 7.88 17.79
C ASP A 332 3.83 9.03 16.81
N LEU A 333 2.58 9.17 16.33
CA LEU A 333 2.15 10.28 15.46
C LEU A 333 2.39 11.65 16.11
N ARG A 334 2.08 11.76 17.41
CA ARG A 334 2.30 12.97 18.20
C ARG A 334 3.77 13.29 18.41
N LEU A 335 4.60 12.29 18.67
CA LEU A 335 6.03 12.47 18.88
C LEU A 335 6.66 12.97 17.58
N PHE A 336 6.38 12.28 16.46
CA PHE A 336 6.78 12.71 15.11
C PHE A 336 6.37 14.18 14.84
N ARG A 337 5.08 14.50 14.94
CA ARG A 337 4.55 15.86 14.68
C ARG A 337 5.12 16.92 15.64
N SER A 338 5.56 16.54 16.84
CA SER A 338 6.19 17.45 17.82
C SER A 338 7.71 17.58 17.68
N SER A 339 8.37 16.64 17.01
CA SER A 339 9.80 16.68 16.68
C SER A 339 10.07 17.35 15.34
N SER A 340 9.13 17.24 14.38
CA SER A 340 9.25 17.87 13.06
C SER A 340 9.50 19.37 13.14
N SER A 341 10.38 19.84 12.26
CA SER A 341 10.68 21.27 12.05
C SER A 341 10.15 21.79 10.71
N GLY A 342 9.87 20.90 9.77
CA GLY A 342 9.05 21.17 8.57
C GLY A 342 7.54 21.18 8.89
N PRO A 343 6.70 21.64 7.94
CA PRO A 343 5.25 21.65 8.13
C PRO A 343 4.69 20.22 8.11
N VAL A 344 3.82 19.90 9.07
CA VAL A 344 3.13 18.59 9.15
C VAL A 344 1.62 18.75 9.02
N LEU A 345 1.10 18.38 7.86
CA LEU A 345 -0.33 18.20 7.60
C LEU A 345 -0.80 16.89 8.25
N GLU A 346 -2.01 16.89 8.81
CA GLU A 346 -2.62 15.68 9.38
C GLU A 346 -4.10 15.61 8.98
N LEU A 347 -4.45 14.55 8.27
CA LEU A 347 -5.77 14.25 7.69
C LEU A 347 -6.29 12.92 8.26
N LEU A 348 -7.60 12.81 8.41
CA LEU A 348 -8.27 11.60 8.87
C LEU A 348 -9.47 11.27 7.98
N MET A 349 -9.43 10.13 7.28
CA MET A 349 -10.60 9.53 6.66
C MET A 349 -11.49 8.92 7.76
N THR A 350 -12.48 9.68 8.21
CA THR A 350 -13.25 9.45 9.45
C THR A 350 -14.00 8.13 9.51
N HIS A 351 -14.38 7.57 8.36
CA HIS A 351 -15.13 6.32 8.23
C HIS A 351 -14.37 5.23 7.45
N GLY A 352 -13.07 5.43 7.21
CA GLY A 352 -12.17 4.40 6.66
C GLY A 352 -11.65 3.43 7.72
N GLU A 353 -10.68 2.61 7.34
CA GLU A 353 -9.92 1.65 8.15
C GLU A 353 -8.55 1.40 7.49
N HIS A 354 -7.64 0.64 8.13
CA HIS A 354 -6.23 0.55 7.71
C HIS A 354 -5.98 0.21 6.22
N MET A 355 -6.86 -0.54 5.54
CA MET A 355 -6.72 -0.89 4.12
C MET A 355 -7.57 -0.01 3.19
N SER A 356 -8.26 1.01 3.70
CA SER A 356 -9.00 1.98 2.87
C SER A 356 -8.08 2.78 1.96
N LEU A 357 -6.85 3.09 2.39
CA LEU A 357 -5.90 3.93 1.64
C LEU A 357 -5.05 3.12 0.62
N MET A 358 -5.65 2.07 0.04
CA MET A 358 -5.03 1.07 -0.85
C MET A 358 -6.10 0.47 -1.79
N ASP A 359 -5.68 -0.27 -2.83
CA ASP A 359 -6.59 -0.84 -3.85
C ASP A 359 -7.69 -1.75 -3.27
N TYR A 360 -7.49 -2.33 -2.08
CA TYR A 360 -8.52 -3.09 -1.35
C TYR A 360 -9.85 -2.35 -1.20
N GLN A 361 -9.83 -1.01 -1.18
CA GLN A 361 -11.00 -0.14 -1.11
C GLN A 361 -11.96 -0.29 -2.30
N TRP A 362 -11.46 -0.63 -3.50
CA TRP A 362 -12.28 -0.92 -4.69
C TRP A 362 -12.30 -2.42 -5.06
N VAL A 363 -11.21 -3.15 -4.79
CA VAL A 363 -11.11 -4.60 -5.05
C VAL A 363 -12.14 -5.39 -4.22
N PHE A 364 -12.32 -5.10 -2.93
CA PHE A 364 -13.29 -5.84 -2.12
C PHE A 364 -14.75 -5.60 -2.57
N PRO A 365 -15.23 -4.36 -2.82
CA PRO A 365 -16.54 -4.13 -3.42
C PRO A 365 -16.74 -4.83 -4.77
N ALA A 366 -15.75 -4.80 -5.67
CA ALA A 366 -15.85 -5.49 -6.97
C ALA A 366 -16.01 -7.02 -6.82
N VAL A 367 -15.32 -7.62 -5.85
CA VAL A 367 -15.48 -9.05 -5.51
C VAL A 367 -16.83 -9.31 -4.82
N GLU A 368 -17.29 -8.43 -3.93
CA GLU A 368 -18.57 -8.57 -3.24
C GLU A 368 -19.76 -8.53 -4.21
N GLU A 369 -19.79 -7.55 -5.12
CA GLU A 369 -20.81 -7.42 -6.16
C GLU A 369 -20.71 -8.58 -7.17
N GLY A 370 -19.54 -8.76 -7.80
CA GLY A 370 -19.36 -9.71 -8.90
C GLY A 370 -19.50 -11.18 -8.49
N ARG A 371 -19.28 -11.53 -7.21
CA ARG A 371 -19.49 -12.89 -6.67
C ARG A 371 -20.74 -13.02 -5.79
N GLY A 372 -21.43 -11.93 -5.45
CA GLY A 372 -22.64 -11.93 -4.61
C GLY A 372 -22.40 -12.36 -3.15
N VAL A 373 -21.33 -11.86 -2.52
CA VAL A 373 -20.76 -12.44 -1.29
C VAL A 373 -21.18 -11.68 -0.02
N ASP A 374 -22.25 -12.14 0.64
CA ASP A 374 -22.73 -11.55 1.91
C ASP A 374 -22.48 -12.43 3.15
N HIS A 375 -21.62 -13.46 3.09
CA HIS A 375 -21.42 -14.34 4.27
C HIS A 375 -20.64 -13.63 5.40
N ARG A 376 -20.97 -13.98 6.65
CA ARG A 376 -20.47 -13.28 7.85
C ARG A 376 -18.94 -13.12 7.89
N VAL A 377 -18.18 -14.13 7.48
CA VAL A 377 -16.69 -14.08 7.51
C VAL A 377 -16.15 -13.05 6.53
N TRP A 378 -16.75 -12.95 5.34
CA TRP A 378 -16.39 -11.92 4.35
C TRP A 378 -16.68 -10.53 4.89
N ARG A 379 -17.92 -10.25 5.33
CA ARG A 379 -18.28 -8.95 5.93
C ARG A 379 -17.41 -8.56 7.13
N GLU A 380 -17.19 -9.49 8.07
CA GLU A 380 -16.32 -9.22 9.23
C GLU A 380 -14.86 -8.94 8.82
N ARG A 381 -14.44 -9.36 7.61
CA ARG A 381 -13.10 -9.08 7.09
C ARG A 381 -13.02 -7.83 6.20
N VAL A 382 -14.01 -7.56 5.37
CA VAL A 382 -14.09 -6.36 4.53
C VAL A 382 -14.33 -5.12 5.40
N THR A 383 -15.35 -5.13 6.26
CA THR A 383 -15.56 -4.02 7.21
C THR A 383 -14.39 -3.88 8.19
N GLY A 384 -13.73 -5.00 8.57
CA GLY A 384 -12.50 -4.99 9.36
C GLY A 384 -11.21 -4.71 8.56
N ALA A 385 -11.32 -4.10 7.37
CA ALA A 385 -10.20 -3.70 6.53
C ALA A 385 -10.44 -2.34 5.84
N ILE A 386 -11.66 -2.07 5.37
CA ILE A 386 -12.05 -0.83 4.66
C ILE A 386 -13.27 -0.12 5.28
N SER A 387 -13.74 -0.57 6.45
CA SER A 387 -14.88 0.00 7.20
C SER A 387 -16.16 0.14 6.36
N THR A 388 -16.77 1.33 6.35
CA THR A 388 -18.09 1.63 5.74
C THR A 388 -18.14 3.01 5.09
N VAL A 389 -16.99 3.61 4.76
CA VAL A 389 -16.92 4.73 3.82
C VAL A 389 -17.41 4.27 2.44
N ASP A 390 -18.02 5.16 1.66
CA ASP A 390 -18.39 4.81 0.29
C ASP A 390 -17.11 4.51 -0.54
N PRO A 391 -17.03 3.38 -1.26
CA PRO A 391 -15.82 3.01 -1.99
C PRO A 391 -15.37 4.02 -3.05
N ALA A 392 -16.31 4.62 -3.79
CA ALA A 392 -15.98 5.56 -4.86
C ALA A 392 -15.57 6.91 -4.28
N ALA A 393 -16.27 7.38 -3.24
CA ALA A 393 -15.90 8.60 -2.53
C ALA A 393 -14.53 8.47 -1.85
N SER A 394 -14.27 7.34 -1.18
CA SER A 394 -12.98 7.02 -0.55
C SER A 394 -11.81 7.05 -1.54
N VAL A 395 -11.95 6.44 -2.73
CA VAL A 395 -10.91 6.46 -3.78
C VAL A 395 -10.75 7.86 -4.37
N ALA A 396 -11.84 8.59 -4.63
CA ALA A 396 -11.78 9.96 -5.13
C ALA A 396 -11.10 10.92 -4.14
N ALA A 397 -11.40 10.78 -2.85
CA ALA A 397 -10.78 11.57 -1.78
C ALA A 397 -9.29 11.25 -1.63
N GLN A 398 -8.88 9.97 -1.67
CA GLN A 398 -7.47 9.58 -1.68
C GLN A 398 -6.72 10.26 -2.82
N ARG A 399 -7.21 10.05 -4.04
CA ARG A 399 -6.65 10.61 -5.28
C ARG A 399 -6.48 12.12 -5.18
N ALA A 400 -7.54 12.84 -4.85
CA ALA A 400 -7.51 14.30 -4.74
C ALA A 400 -6.49 14.80 -3.69
N TYR A 401 -6.49 14.24 -2.47
CA TYR A 401 -5.59 14.69 -1.40
C TYR A 401 -4.12 14.24 -1.60
N VAL A 402 -3.87 13.11 -2.26
CA VAL A 402 -2.51 12.65 -2.61
C VAL A 402 -1.93 13.50 -3.74
N THR A 403 -2.71 13.74 -4.80
CA THR A 403 -2.34 14.61 -5.93
C THR A 403 -2.06 16.04 -5.45
N ALA A 404 -3.04 16.71 -4.84
CA ALA A 404 -2.89 18.09 -4.36
C ALA A 404 -1.69 18.28 -3.42
N TYR A 405 -1.39 17.29 -2.56
CA TYR A 405 -0.22 17.35 -1.67
C TYR A 405 1.11 17.37 -2.43
N PHE A 406 1.22 16.62 -3.53
CA PHE A 406 2.40 16.65 -4.38
C PHE A 406 2.41 17.82 -5.37
N ASP A 407 1.26 18.37 -5.78
CA ASP A 407 1.20 19.60 -6.58
C ASP A 407 1.71 20.80 -5.76
N ALA A 408 1.22 20.93 -4.52
CA ALA A 408 1.61 21.99 -3.58
C ALA A 408 3.08 21.97 -3.16
N HIS A 409 3.80 20.85 -3.36
CA HIS A 409 5.17 20.66 -2.84
C HIS A 409 6.22 20.25 -3.89
N LEU A 410 5.81 19.78 -5.08
CA LEU A 410 6.71 19.46 -6.20
C LEU A 410 6.45 20.32 -7.45
N ARG A 411 5.41 21.17 -7.44
CA ARG A 411 5.06 22.09 -8.54
C ARG A 411 4.82 23.55 -8.12
N ASP A 412 4.89 23.83 -6.81
CA ASP A 412 4.57 25.15 -6.20
C ASP A 412 3.13 25.64 -6.50
N GLU A 413 2.17 24.73 -6.67
CA GLU A 413 0.78 25.09 -7.04
C GLU A 413 -0.08 25.47 -5.81
N GLU A 414 -1.00 26.43 -5.98
CA GLU A 414 -1.91 26.84 -4.91
C GLU A 414 -3.06 25.83 -4.78
N GLU A 415 -3.08 25.06 -3.69
CA GLU A 415 -4.04 23.95 -3.47
C GLU A 415 -4.99 24.18 -2.28
N PRO A 416 -6.15 24.86 -2.48
CA PRO A 416 -7.14 25.11 -1.45
C PRO A 416 -7.74 23.85 -0.80
N LEU A 417 -7.57 22.67 -1.41
CA LEU A 417 -7.98 21.40 -0.82
C LEU A 417 -7.20 21.10 0.48
N LEU A 418 -5.99 21.64 0.63
CA LEU A 418 -5.11 21.47 1.79
C LEU A 418 -5.28 22.56 2.87
N ASP A 419 -6.07 23.61 2.61
CA ASP A 419 -6.32 24.70 3.57
C ASP A 419 -7.38 24.35 4.64
N GLY A 420 -8.23 23.34 4.39
CA GLY A 420 -9.25 22.92 5.35
C GLY A 420 -10.37 22.04 4.78
N PRO A 421 -11.42 21.76 5.58
CA PRO A 421 -12.45 20.78 5.23
C PRO A 421 -13.21 21.09 3.93
N SER A 422 -13.15 20.16 2.97
CA SER A 422 -13.91 20.24 1.73
C SER A 422 -15.37 19.81 1.91
N ALA A 423 -16.27 20.44 1.15
CA ALA A 423 -17.67 20.01 1.03
C ALA A 423 -17.87 18.90 -0.03
N GLU A 424 -16.84 18.65 -0.85
CA GLU A 424 -16.80 17.61 -1.89
C GLU A 424 -16.28 16.28 -1.35
N TYR A 425 -15.36 16.33 -0.37
CA TYR A 425 -14.79 15.16 0.32
C TYR A 425 -15.09 15.18 1.84
N PRO A 426 -16.39 15.15 2.25
CA PRO A 426 -16.81 15.29 3.65
C PRO A 426 -16.40 14.14 4.58
N GLU A 427 -15.84 13.04 4.06
CA GLU A 427 -15.23 11.97 4.85
C GLU A 427 -13.86 12.35 5.44
N ILE A 428 -13.17 13.33 4.86
CA ILE A 428 -11.83 13.77 5.27
C ILE A 428 -11.93 14.90 6.30
N ALA A 429 -11.40 14.65 7.49
CA ALA A 429 -11.29 15.63 8.56
C ALA A 429 -9.83 16.09 8.72
N PHE A 430 -9.63 17.39 8.96
CA PHE A 430 -8.35 17.97 9.33
C PHE A 430 -8.10 17.80 10.83
N VAL A 431 -6.85 17.54 11.22
CA VAL A 431 -6.45 17.40 12.61
C VAL A 431 -5.58 18.58 13.03
N ASP A 432 -6.17 19.47 13.84
CA ASP A 432 -5.48 20.58 14.50
C ASP A 432 -4.22 20.11 15.25
N ALA A 433 -3.25 21.01 15.43
CA ALA A 433 -2.11 20.73 16.32
C ALA A 433 -2.57 20.70 17.80
N PRO A 434 -2.12 19.73 18.62
CA PRO A 434 -2.61 19.50 19.98
C PRO A 434 -2.11 20.46 21.07
#